data_AF-A0A4Y2IYT9-F1
#
_entry.id   AF-A0A4Y2IYT9-F1
#
_cell.length_a   1.000
_cell.length_b   1.000
_cell.length_c   1.000
_cell.angle_alpha   90.00
_cell.angle_beta   90.00
_cell.angle_gamma   90.00
#
_symmetry.space_group_name_H-M   'P 1'
#
loop_
_entity.id
_entity.type
_entity.pdbx_description
1 polymer ?
#
loop_
_entity_poly.entity_id
_entity_poly.type
_entity_poly.pdbx_seq_one_letter_code
_entity_poly.pdbx_strand_id
1 'polypeptide(L)'
;MPLTLSTNLQAVAIRIQMNSLVTVCSLYLPPNERVSRTDLNNLISQLPSPFIILGDLTTIVPFGAALIQTCVAFKSNNFLQTTIYAY
;
A
#
# COMPACT_ATOMS: atom_id res chain seq x y z
N MET A 1 11.29 12.96 3.03
CA MET A 1 11.52 13.23 1.60
C MET A 1 10.59 12.35 0.77
N PRO A 2 9.86 12.90 -0.22
CA PRO A 2 9.02 12.09 -1.11
C PRO A 2 9.88 11.15 -1.96
N LEU A 3 9.38 9.93 -2.19
CA LEU A 3 10.01 8.92 -3.01
C LEU A 3 9.24 8.85 -4.34
N THR A 4 9.93 9.08 -5.45
CA THR A 4 9.37 8.94 -6.79
C THR A 4 9.18 7.46 -7.10
N LEU A 5 7.93 7.05 -7.31
CA LEU A 5 7.56 5.69 -7.67
C LEU A 5 7.23 5.62 -9.16
N SER A 6 7.84 4.68 -9.87
CA SER A 6 7.49 4.33 -11.25
C SER A 6 6.45 3.22 -11.22
N THR A 7 5.18 3.58 -11.07
CA THR A 7 4.04 2.65 -11.07
C THR A 7 2.84 3.26 -11.77
N ASN A 8 1.99 2.42 -12.35
CA ASN A 8 0.69 2.84 -12.90
C ASN A 8 -0.37 3.00 -11.80
N LEU A 9 -0.09 2.52 -10.58
CA LEU A 9 -0.99 2.63 -9.44
C LEU A 9 -0.89 4.01 -8.81
N GLN A 10 -2.00 4.51 -8.25
CA GLN A 10 -1.98 5.73 -7.45
C GLN A 10 -1.33 5.46 -6.09
N ALA A 11 0.00 5.57 -6.05
CA ALA A 11 0.79 5.34 -4.85
C ALA A 11 1.68 6.54 -4.54
N VAL A 12 1.69 6.98 -3.29
CA VAL A 12 2.56 8.04 -2.79
C VAL A 12 3.43 7.46 -1.70
N ALA A 13 4.75 7.44 -1.93
CA ALA A 13 5.70 7.03 -0.91
C ALA A 13 6.49 8.22 -0.36
N ILE A 14 6.70 8.22 0.95
CA ILE A 14 7.51 9.20 1.66
C ILE A 14 8.48 8.46 2.57
N ARG A 15 9.73 8.94 2.62
CA ARG A 15 10.71 8.50 3.60
C ARG A 15 10.71 9.47 4.78
N ILE A 16 10.50 8.92 5.96
CA ILE A 16 10.52 9.64 7.23
C ILE A 16 11.73 9.14 8.01
N GLN A 17 12.54 10.08 8.48
CA GLN A 17 13.71 9.80 9.30
C GLN A 17 13.46 10.38 10.69
N MET A 18 13.21 9.51 11.67
CA MET A 18 13.09 9.87 13.08
C MET A 18 14.32 9.34 13.84
N ASN A 19 14.28 8.08 14.27
CA ASN A 19 15.43 7.35 14.83
C ASN A 19 16.00 6.32 13.84
N SER A 20 15.12 5.74 13.02
CA SER A 20 15.46 4.89 11.88
C SER A 20 14.74 5.42 10.65
N LEU A 21 15.29 5.10 9.49
CA LEU A 21 14.71 5.52 8.23
C LEU A 21 13.59 4.55 7.85
N VAL A 22 12.35 5.05 7.80
CA VAL A 22 11.15 4.26 7.48
C VAL A 22 10.48 4.86 6.25
N THR A 23 10.07 3.99 5.33
CA THR A 23 9.29 4.41 4.16
C THR A 23 7.81 4.17 4.42
N VAL A 24 6.98 5.18 4.26
CA VAL A 24 5.51 5.06 4.33
C VAL A 24 4.97 5.25 2.92
N CYS A 25 4.20 4.28 2.44
CA CYS A 25 3.55 4.29 1.13
C CYS A 25 2.04 4.32 1.32
N SER A 26 1.36 5.34 0.82
CA SER A 26 -0.10 5.39 0.73
C SER A 26 -0.50 4.94 -0.67
N LEU A 27 -1.24 3.84 -0.76
CA LEU A 27 -1.76 3.27 -1.98
C LEU A 27 -3.26 3.54 -2.04
N TYR A 28 -3.69 4.32 -3.03
CA TYR A 28 -5.10 4.57 -3.29
C TYR A 28 -5.54 3.70 -4.47
N LEU A 29 -6.58 2.90 -4.27
CA LEU A 29 -7.08 1.97 -5.28
C LEU A 29 -8.54 2.28 -5.57
N PRO A 30 -8.87 2.75 -6.78
CA PRO A 30 -10.25 2.96 -7.17
C PRO A 30 -11.06 1.66 -7.14
N PRO A 31 -12.36 1.71 -6.82
CA PRO A 31 -13.22 0.52 -6.73
C PRO A 31 -13.35 -0.27 -8.03
N ASN A 32 -13.05 0.34 -9.18
CA ASN A 32 -13.14 -0.29 -10.51
C ASN A 32 -11.78 -0.69 -11.08
N GLU A 33 -10.67 -0.42 -10.40
CA GLU A 33 -9.35 -0.68 -10.94
C GLU A 33 -8.84 -2.05 -10.52
N ARG A 34 -8.59 -2.93 -11.50
CA ARG A 34 -8.01 -4.24 -11.26
C ARG A 34 -6.52 -4.08 -10.98
N VAL A 35 -6.15 -4.16 -9.71
CA VAL A 35 -4.74 -4.14 -9.31
C VAL A 35 -4.07 -5.44 -9.74
N SER A 36 -3.09 -5.32 -10.65
CA SER A 36 -2.26 -6.46 -11.02
C SER A 36 -1.26 -6.76 -9.91
N ARG A 37 -1.07 -8.05 -9.63
CA ARG A 37 -0.04 -8.53 -8.70
C ARG A 37 1.36 -8.06 -9.13
N THR A 38 1.59 -7.91 -10.44
CA THR A 38 2.85 -7.43 -10.99
C THR A 38 3.11 -5.96 -10.65
N ASP A 39 2.10 -5.10 -10.78
CA ASP A 39 2.24 -3.67 -10.44
C ASP A 39 2.48 -3.48 -8.94
N LEU A 40 1.80 -4.28 -8.11
CA LEU A 40 2.02 -4.28 -6.66
C LEU A 40 3.44 -4.76 -6.30
N ASN A 41 3.93 -5.81 -6.95
CA ASN A 41 5.30 -6.30 -6.75
C ASN A 41 6.34 -5.28 -7.20
N ASN A 42 6.11 -4.59 -8.32
CA ASN A 42 6.97 -3.51 -8.81
C ASN A 42 6.96 -2.30 -7.86
N LEU A 43 5.82 -1.98 -7.24
CA LEU A 43 5.74 -0.96 -6.21
C LEU A 43 6.55 -1.37 -4.97
N ILE A 44 6.36 -2.60 -4.50
CA ILE A 44 7.06 -3.15 -3.32
C ILE A 44 8.57 -3.23 -3.54
N SER A 45 9.03 -3.58 -4.74
CA SER A 45 10.47 -3.68 -5.04
C SER A 45 11.17 -2.31 -5.05
N GLN A 46 10.43 -1.23 -5.28
CA GLN A 46 10.94 0.14 -5.23
C GLN A 46 11.03 0.70 -3.81
N LEU A 47 10.33 0.10 -2.83
CA LEU A 47 10.29 0.59 -1.46
C LEU A 47 11.49 0.06 -0.65
N PRO A 48 12.36 0.92 -0.12
CA PRO A 48 13.46 0.49 0.74
C PRO A 48 12.92 0.03 2.11
N SER A 49 13.39 -1.12 2.58
CA SER A 49 13.05 -1.65 3.91
C SER A 49 13.78 -0.87 5.02
N PRO A 50 13.14 -0.63 6.19
CA PRO A 50 11.75 -0.97 6.54
C PRO A 50 10.72 -0.03 5.89
N PHE A 51 9.59 -0.60 5.47
CA PHE A 51 8.48 0.17 4.91
C PHE A 51 7.11 -0.25 5.43
N ILE A 52 6.17 0.69 5.39
CA ILE A 52 4.76 0.54 5.70
C ILE A 52 3.97 0.90 4.44
N ILE A 53 3.01 0.06 4.04
CA ILE A 53 2.04 0.33 2.99
C ILE A 53 0.68 0.48 3.65
N LEU A 54 -0.01 1.56 3.33
CA LEU A 54 -1.37 1.89 3.75
C LEU A 54 -2.22 1.88 2.48
N GLY A 55 -3.14 0.93 2.37
CA GLY A 55 -4.04 0.82 1.22
C GLY A 55 -5.49 0.94 1.67
N ASP A 56 -6.27 1.76 0.98
CA ASP A 56 -7.73 1.70 1.07
C ASP A 56 -8.25 0.84 -0.10
N LEU A 57 -8.85 -0.31 0.22
CA LEU A 57 -9.46 -1.22 -0.74
C LEU A 57 -10.97 -1.13 -0.57
N THR A 58 -11.62 -0.39 -1.45
CA THR A 58 -13.08 -0.39 -1.54
C THR A 58 -13.54 -1.57 -2.39
N THR A 59 -14.11 -2.60 -1.77
CA THR A 59 -14.74 -3.72 -2.49
C THR A 59 -16.24 -3.46 -2.56
N ILE A 60 -16.79 -3.36 -3.78
CA ILE A 60 -18.24 -3.29 -3.98
C ILE A 60 -18.81 -4.70 -3.79
N VAL A 61 -19.71 -4.86 -2.83
CA VAL A 61 -20.42 -6.12 -2.63
C VAL A 61 -21.68 -6.18 -3.50
N PRO A 62 -22.18 -7.39 -3.85
CA PRO A 62 -23.52 -7.52 -4.37
C PRO A 62 -24.48 -6.80 -3.40
N PHE A 63 -25.50 -6.11 -3.92
CA PHE A 63 -26.39 -5.17 -3.20
C PHE A 63 -25.95 -3.70 -3.12
N GLY A 64 -24.85 -3.31 -3.76
CA GLY A 64 -24.51 -1.88 -3.90
C GLY A 64 -23.99 -1.23 -2.62
N ALA A 65 -23.68 -2.03 -1.59
CA ALA A 65 -22.86 -1.58 -0.48
C ALA A 65 -21.38 -1.63 -0.86
N ALA A 66 -20.59 -0.70 -0.34
CA ALA A 66 -19.14 -0.73 -0.44
C ALA A 66 -18.57 -1.12 0.93
N LEU A 67 -17.75 -2.17 0.96
CA LEU A 67 -16.91 -2.46 2.14
C LEU A 67 -15.59 -1.73 1.94
N ILE A 68 -15.26 -0.88 2.91
CA ILE A 68 -13.97 -0.20 2.98
C ILE A 68 -13.05 -1.10 3.78
N GLN A 69 -12.08 -1.70 3.11
CA GLN A 69 -11.10 -2.57 3.73
C GLN A 69 -9.76 -1.84 3.75
N THR A 70 -9.33 -1.36 4.90
CA THR A 70 -8.00 -0.77 5.06
C THR A 70 -6.97 -1.89 5.23
N CYS A 71 -6.02 -1.97 4.31
CA CYS A 71 -4.90 -2.90 4.38
C CYS A 71 -3.64 -2.17 4.84
N VAL A 72 -3.07 -2.61 5.96
CA VAL A 72 -1.77 -2.14 6.47
C VAL A 72 -0.77 -3.25 6.28
N ALA A 73 0.29 -3.03 5.49
CA ALA A 73 1.39 -3.98 5.35
C ALA A 73 2.70 -3.37 5.86
N PHE A 74 3.41 -4.09 6.72
CA PHE A 74 4.74 -3.71 7.21
C PHE A 74 5.77 -4.72 6.72
N LYS A 75 6.85 -4.23 6.10
CA LYS A 75 8.01 -5.05 5.75
C LYS A 75 9.25 -4.57 6.49
N SER A 76 9.83 -5.42 7.32
CA SER A 76 11.14 -5.21 7.93
C SER A 76 12.08 -6.37 7.63
N ASN A 77 13.09 -6.11 6.81
CA ASN A 77 14.11 -7.05 6.33
C ASN A 77 13.51 -8.35 5.76
N ASN A 78 13.21 -9.33 6.61
CA ASN A 78 12.67 -10.66 6.26
C ASN A 78 11.24 -10.92 6.74
N PHE A 79 10.59 -9.96 7.42
CA PHE A 79 9.24 -10.12 7.95
C PHE A 79 8.26 -9.20 7.21
N LEU A 80 7.24 -9.80 6.59
CA LEU A 80 6.09 -9.14 6.00
C LEU A 80 4.88 -9.41 6.90
N GLN A 81 4.34 -8.38 7.53
CA GLN A 81 3.11 -8.46 8.32
C GLN A 81 2.02 -7.66 7.61
N THR A 82 0.92 -8.32 7.26
CA THR A 82 -0.25 -7.67 6.66
C THR A 82 -1.40 -7.76 7.63
N THR A 83 -1.98 -6.63 7.98
CA THR A 83 -3.18 -6.52 8.81
C THR A 83 -4.28 -5.87 7.99
N ILE A 84 -5.44 -6.54 7.96
CA ILE A 84 -6.60 -6.11 7.22
C ILE A 84 -7.64 -5.66 8.25
N TYR A 85 -8.02 -4.39 8.20
CA TYR A 85 -9.12 -3.83 8.99
C TYR A 85 -10.33 -3.63 8.07
N ALA A 86 -11.44 -4.29 8.38
CA ALA A 86 -12.72 -4.08 7.71
C ALA A 86 -13.62 -3.27 8.65
N TYR A 87 -14.26 -2.22 8.13
CA TYR A 87 -15.26 -1.41 8.82
C TYR A 87 -16.68 -1.80 8.41
#